data_AF-A0A429FXY1-F1
#
_entry.id   AF-A0A429FXY1-F1
#
_cell.length_a   1.000
_cell.length_b   1.000
_cell.length_c   1.000
_cell.angle_alpha   90.00
_cell.angle_beta   90.00
_cell.angle_gamma   90.00
#
_symmetry.space_group_name_H-M   'P 1'
#
loop_
_entity.id
_entity.type
_entity.pdbx_description
1 polymer ?
#
loop_
_entity_poly.entity_id
_entity_poly.type
_entity_poly.pdbx_seq_one_letter_code
_entity_poly.pdbx_strand_id
1 'polypeptide(L)'
;MSSADDPADRTSTPGPYADLSRAPRPQPPRPHSNRPHADRAGADRAGADRAGAPRPSGGEYAGPAWIVVPLRAVAFVIVLPFRLLYDLIRVIGKGLGWVLGGIWNALYRWVLAPVGRAVATTLHYLLVVPARWIYRALLTPLGHAIVAVLKWIGWLLDLVLLKPLVWLLNVLVVIPAVWLWKYVLYPPLVWIGKGFRALGRGIAWMWNVLVVTPWGYAARFLKWTWRVFVATPCSWLWRNVLSPVGRAVGAVLNVVVGIPYRAVRQALRDVRLSLRRMFRGV
;
A
#
# COMPACT_ATOMS: atom_id res chain seq x y z
N MET A 1 -19.19 -28.54 -56.76
CA MET A 1 -19.13 -27.21 -56.13
C MET A 1 -19.33 -27.38 -54.63
N SER A 2 -18.25 -27.63 -53.89
CA SER A 2 -18.22 -27.58 -52.43
C SER A 2 -16.99 -26.77 -52.10
N SER A 3 -17.22 -25.50 -51.75
CA SER A 3 -16.19 -24.48 -51.59
C SER A 3 -15.72 -24.44 -50.15
N ALA A 4 -14.40 -24.55 -49.99
CA ALA A 4 -13.57 -23.94 -48.95
C ALA A 4 -13.89 -24.26 -47.48
N ASP A 5 -13.18 -25.27 -46.96
CA ASP A 5 -12.57 -25.16 -45.64
C ASP A 5 -11.56 -24.00 -45.69
N ASP A 6 -11.91 -22.86 -45.08
CA ASP A 6 -11.00 -21.74 -44.85
C ASP A 6 -10.21 -21.99 -43.55
N PRO A 7 -8.89 -22.21 -43.60
CA PRO A 7 -8.09 -22.51 -42.42
C PRO A 7 -7.81 -21.27 -41.54
N ALA A 8 -8.31 -20.09 -41.89
CA ALA A 8 -8.04 -18.84 -41.17
C ALA A 8 -8.80 -18.67 -39.83
N ASP A 9 -9.83 -19.47 -39.54
CA ASP A 9 -10.71 -19.25 -38.37
C ASP A 9 -10.26 -19.98 -37.08
N ARG A 10 -9.12 -20.69 -37.09
CA ARG A 10 -8.65 -21.48 -35.92
C ARG A 10 -7.59 -20.79 -35.05
N THR A 11 -7.26 -19.52 -35.28
CA THR A 11 -6.22 -18.82 -34.49
C THR A 11 -6.74 -17.86 -33.43
N SER A 12 -8.04 -17.85 -33.14
CA SER A 12 -8.63 -17.05 -32.06
C SER A 12 -8.49 -17.71 -30.68
N THR A 13 -7.31 -18.22 -30.36
CA THR A 13 -6.95 -18.61 -29.00
C THR A 13 -6.43 -17.35 -28.30
N PRO A 14 -7.08 -16.85 -27.23
CA PRO A 14 -6.55 -15.71 -26.49
C PRO A 14 -5.17 -16.09 -25.94
N GLY A 15 -4.11 -15.50 -26.51
CA GLY A 15 -2.77 -15.69 -26.00
C GLY A 15 -2.68 -15.24 -24.54
N PRO A 16 -1.74 -15.79 -23.74
CA PRO A 16 -1.56 -15.49 -22.31
C PRO A 16 -1.22 -14.02 -22.00
N TYR A 17 -1.21 -13.15 -23.01
CA TYR A 17 -0.96 -11.72 -22.94
C TYR A 17 -2.19 -10.84 -23.20
N ALA A 18 -3.36 -11.43 -23.50
CA ALA A 18 -4.59 -10.67 -23.76
C ALA A 18 -5.07 -9.85 -22.55
N ASP A 19 -4.65 -10.21 -21.34
CA ASP A 19 -5.07 -9.57 -20.08
C ASP A 19 -4.21 -8.34 -19.68
N LEU A 20 -3.09 -8.08 -20.36
CA LEU A 20 -2.25 -6.90 -20.07
C LEU A 20 -2.88 -5.58 -20.54
N SER A 21 -3.90 -5.64 -21.38
CA SER A 21 -4.67 -4.46 -21.80
C SER A 21 -5.61 -3.93 -20.69
N ARG A 22 -5.69 -4.62 -19.54
CA ARG A 22 -6.45 -4.22 -18.35
C ARG A 22 -5.60 -3.62 -17.22
N ALA A 23 -4.34 -3.28 -17.48
CA ALA A 23 -3.49 -2.62 -16.50
C ALA A 23 -4.09 -1.27 -16.05
N PRO A 24 -4.14 -0.96 -14.73
CA PRO A 24 -4.59 0.33 -14.24
C PRO A 24 -3.73 1.44 -14.86
N ARG A 25 -4.36 2.41 -15.54
CA ARG A 25 -3.66 3.60 -16.03
C ARG A 25 -2.91 4.27 -14.86
N PRO A 26 -1.67 4.72 -15.04
CA PRO A 26 -0.96 5.47 -14.01
C PRO A 26 -1.78 6.70 -13.63
N GLN A 27 -2.15 6.80 -12.34
CA GLN A 27 -2.80 7.99 -11.80
C GLN A 27 -1.84 9.17 -11.93
N PRO A 28 -2.30 10.35 -12.38
CA PRO A 28 -1.47 11.54 -12.36
C PRO A 28 -1.01 11.83 -10.93
N PRO A 29 0.21 12.38 -10.73
CA PRO A 29 0.74 12.67 -9.41
C PRO A 29 -0.23 13.58 -8.66
N ARG A 30 -0.70 13.12 -7.51
CA ARG A 30 -1.51 13.93 -6.59
C ARG A 30 -0.67 15.15 -6.20
N PRO A 31 -1.18 16.38 -6.31
CA PRO A 31 -0.47 17.54 -5.80
C PRO A 31 -0.30 17.37 -4.29
N HIS A 32 0.94 17.14 -3.85
CA HIS A 32 1.30 17.20 -2.45
C HIS A 32 1.04 18.63 -1.98
N SER A 33 -0.07 18.84 -1.28
CA SER A 33 -0.33 20.09 -0.59
C SER A 33 0.64 20.19 0.59
N ASN A 34 1.87 20.62 0.30
CA ASN A 34 2.81 21.11 1.30
C ASN A 34 2.26 22.44 1.83
N ARG A 35 1.24 22.37 2.70
CA ARG A 35 0.95 23.46 3.62
C ARG A 35 1.96 23.37 4.76
N PRO A 36 2.77 24.40 5.02
CA PRO A 36 3.70 24.39 6.15
C PRO A 36 2.92 24.18 7.45
N HIS A 37 3.34 23.21 8.26
CA HIS A 37 2.82 22.98 9.61
C HIS A 37 3.16 24.10 10.62
N ALA A 38 3.51 25.30 10.16
CA ALA A 38 4.01 26.41 10.98
C ALA A 38 2.91 27.18 11.73
N ASP A 39 1.64 27.10 11.30
CA ASP A 39 0.60 28.00 11.81
C ASP A 39 -0.04 27.58 13.14
N ARG A 40 0.19 26.34 13.62
CA ARG A 40 -0.35 25.91 14.93
C ARG A 40 0.53 26.33 16.11
N ALA A 41 1.84 26.48 15.92
CA ALA A 41 2.76 26.84 17.01
C ALA A 41 2.76 28.34 17.37
N GLY A 42 2.12 29.19 16.55
CA GLY A 42 1.99 30.64 16.79
C GLY A 42 0.72 31.03 17.56
N ALA A 43 -0.35 30.26 17.42
CA ALA A 43 -1.63 30.56 18.07
C ALA A 43 -1.57 30.35 19.59
N ASP A 44 -0.83 29.34 20.05
CA ASP A 44 -0.74 29.00 21.48
C ASP A 44 0.18 29.96 22.26
N ARG A 45 1.18 30.58 21.60
CA ARG A 45 2.05 31.60 22.20
C ARG A 45 1.38 32.98 22.28
N ALA A 46 0.56 33.34 21.29
CA ALA A 46 -0.15 34.63 21.26
C ALA A 46 -1.21 34.79 22.37
N GLY A 47 -1.63 33.68 23.02
CA GLY A 47 -2.52 33.70 24.19
C GLY A 47 -1.79 33.87 25.53
N ALA A 48 -0.56 33.37 25.65
CA ALA A 48 0.21 33.41 26.89
C ALA A 48 0.87 34.78 27.16
N ASP A 49 1.28 35.48 26.10
CA ASP A 49 2.01 36.76 26.22
C ASP A 49 1.11 37.96 26.58
N ARG A 50 -0.22 37.81 26.53
CA ARG A 50 -1.19 38.86 26.90
C ARG A 50 -1.61 38.83 28.38
N ALA A 51 -1.25 37.79 29.13
CA ALA A 51 -1.67 37.62 30.52
C ALA A 51 -0.73 38.29 31.56
N GLY A 52 0.41 38.86 31.13
CA GLY A 52 1.47 39.34 32.04
C GLY A 52 2.04 40.73 31.75
N ALA A 53 1.39 41.57 30.92
CA ALA A 53 1.88 42.93 30.69
C ALA A 53 1.53 43.84 31.88
N PRO A 54 2.51 44.48 32.54
CA PRO A 54 2.24 45.47 33.57
C PRO A 54 1.47 46.63 32.95
N ARG A 55 0.31 46.99 33.53
CA ARG A 55 -0.39 48.23 33.18
C ARG A 55 0.58 49.38 33.43
N PRO A 56 0.80 50.30 32.48
CA PRO A 56 1.58 51.50 32.75
C PRO A 56 0.82 52.33 33.79
N SER A 57 1.25 52.22 35.04
CA SER A 57 0.97 53.18 36.10
C SER A 57 1.57 54.50 35.66
N GLY A 58 0.72 55.49 35.38
CA GLY A 58 1.07 56.88 35.13
C GLY A 58 1.74 57.49 36.36
N GLY A 59 3.03 57.19 36.52
CA GLY A 59 3.93 57.90 37.42
C GLY A 59 4.46 59.11 36.69
N GLU A 60 3.77 60.23 36.89
CA GLU A 60 4.21 61.57 36.56
C GLU A 60 5.69 61.76 36.94
N TYR A 61 6.55 61.96 35.94
CA TYR A 61 7.76 62.75 36.13
C TYR A 61 7.35 64.22 36.24
N ALA A 62 6.61 64.56 37.30
CA ALA A 62 6.34 65.93 37.70
C ALA A 62 7.59 66.51 38.36
N GLY A 63 8.65 66.69 37.56
CA GLY A 63 9.55 67.81 37.80
C GLY A 63 8.75 69.09 37.55
N PRO A 64 8.90 70.15 38.37
CA PRO A 64 8.15 71.38 38.20
C PRO A 64 8.23 71.87 36.75
N ALA A 65 7.09 71.96 36.06
CA ALA A 65 7.02 72.16 34.60
C ALA A 65 7.83 73.38 34.11
N TRP A 66 8.06 74.37 34.98
CA TRP A 66 8.87 75.56 34.71
C TRP A 66 10.38 75.30 34.61
N ILE A 67 10.91 74.20 35.15
CA ILE A 67 12.31 73.77 35.01
C ILE A 67 12.50 72.97 33.72
N VAL A 68 11.51 72.17 33.34
CA VAL A 68 11.62 71.24 32.21
C VAL A 68 11.62 71.97 30.87
N VAL A 69 10.93 73.12 30.77
CA VAL A 69 10.89 73.93 29.55
C VAL A 69 12.27 74.51 29.16
N PRO A 70 12.99 75.24 30.04
CA PRO A 70 14.33 75.72 29.73
C PRO A 70 15.33 74.55 29.61
N LEU A 71 15.19 73.51 30.42
CA LEU A 71 16.06 72.32 30.31
C LEU A 71 15.87 71.59 28.97
N ARG A 72 14.65 71.51 28.42
CA ARG A 72 14.39 71.01 27.07
C ARG A 72 14.98 71.91 26.01
N ALA A 73 14.92 73.23 26.18
CA ALA A 73 15.54 74.17 25.25
C ALA A 73 17.07 74.02 25.24
N VAL A 74 17.70 73.91 26.42
CA VAL A 74 19.15 73.68 26.55
C VAL A 74 19.54 72.29 26.03
N ALA A 75 18.76 71.26 26.34
CA ALA A 75 18.95 69.93 25.80
C ALA A 75 18.79 69.94 24.27
N PHE A 76 17.84 70.66 23.69
CA PHE A 76 17.75 70.82 22.24
C PHE A 76 18.96 71.58 21.69
N VAL A 77 19.35 72.71 22.28
CA VAL A 77 20.49 73.52 21.80
C VAL A 77 21.81 72.74 21.82
N ILE A 78 22.02 71.84 22.78
CA ILE A 78 23.26 71.07 22.94
C ILE A 78 23.17 69.68 22.28
N VAL A 79 22.09 68.94 22.54
CA VAL A 79 21.94 67.56 22.07
C VAL A 79 21.59 67.52 20.59
N LEU A 80 20.84 68.50 20.05
CA LEU A 80 20.48 68.51 18.64
C LEU A 80 21.72 68.62 17.72
N PRO A 81 22.67 69.56 17.92
CA PRO A 81 23.87 69.61 17.08
C PRO A 81 24.78 68.40 17.31
N PHE A 82 24.88 67.91 18.56
CA PHE A 82 25.71 66.74 18.86
C PHE A 82 25.15 65.45 18.23
N ARG A 83 23.82 65.31 18.21
CA ARG A 83 23.12 64.19 17.60
C ARG A 83 23.21 64.23 16.07
N LEU A 84 23.10 65.41 15.48
CA LEU A 84 23.35 65.62 14.04
C LEU A 84 24.79 65.26 13.67
N LEU A 85 25.77 65.65 14.48
CA LEU A 85 27.17 65.31 14.24
C LEU A 85 27.41 63.79 14.34
N TYR A 86 26.80 63.13 15.31
CA TYR A 86 26.89 61.67 15.46
C TYR A 86 26.22 60.93 14.29
N ASP A 87 25.02 61.35 13.89
CA ASP A 87 24.32 60.77 12.75
C ASP A 87 25.10 61.00 11.44
N LEU A 88 25.74 62.16 11.28
CA LEU A 88 26.61 62.45 10.13
C LEU A 88 27.85 61.54 10.09
N ILE A 89 28.56 61.40 11.22
CA ILE A 89 29.73 60.51 11.33
C ILE A 89 29.33 59.06 11.05
N ARG A 90 28.19 58.61 11.56
CA ARG A 90 27.70 57.24 11.34
C ARG A 90 27.34 56.99 9.87
N VAL A 91 26.70 57.96 9.21
CA VAL A 91 26.37 57.87 7.78
C VAL A 91 27.64 57.85 6.94
N ILE A 92 28.63 58.70 7.24
CA ILE A 92 29.91 58.72 6.55
C ILE A 92 30.67 57.41 6.78
N GLY A 93 30.77 56.94 8.03
CA GLY A 93 31.46 55.69 8.35
C GLY A 93 30.81 54.47 7.71
N LYS A 94 29.47 54.44 7.64
CA LYS A 94 28.73 53.37 6.98
C LYS A 94 28.85 53.44 5.45
N GLY A 95 28.85 54.64 4.87
CA GLY A 95 29.10 54.83 3.44
C GLY A 95 30.51 54.42 3.02
N LEU A 96 31.52 54.82 3.80
CA LEU A 96 32.91 54.49 3.54
C LEU A 96 33.19 53.00 3.72
N GLY A 97 32.62 52.37 4.76
CA GLY A 97 32.69 50.92 4.95
C GLY A 97 32.03 50.13 3.81
N TRP A 98 30.95 50.65 3.24
CA TRP A 98 30.27 50.02 2.10
C TRP A 98 31.11 50.13 0.81
N VAL A 99 31.71 51.29 0.56
CA VAL A 99 32.57 51.51 -0.61
C VAL A 99 33.87 50.71 -0.50
N LEU A 100 34.58 50.78 0.63
CA LEU A 100 35.79 49.99 0.85
C LEU A 100 35.50 48.50 0.86
N GLY A 101 34.41 48.06 1.50
CA GLY A 101 33.99 46.66 1.51
C GLY A 101 33.61 46.16 0.12
N GLY A 102 32.94 46.98 -0.68
CA GLY A 102 32.59 46.68 -2.07
C GLY A 102 33.82 46.55 -2.96
N ILE A 103 34.76 47.50 -2.87
CA ILE A 103 36.03 47.47 -3.61
C ILE A 103 36.88 46.28 -3.18
N TRP A 104 37.00 46.03 -1.88
CA TRP A 104 37.73 44.89 -1.35
C TRP A 104 37.14 43.56 -1.83
N ASN A 105 35.82 43.41 -1.78
CA ASN A 105 35.14 42.20 -2.26
C ASN A 105 35.27 42.02 -3.78
N ALA A 106 35.20 43.11 -4.54
CA ALA A 106 35.43 43.08 -5.99
C ALA A 106 36.87 42.64 -6.31
N LEU A 107 37.86 43.22 -5.63
CA LEU A 107 39.27 42.87 -5.79
C LEU A 107 39.55 41.41 -5.38
N TYR A 108 38.94 40.96 -4.29
CA TYR A 108 39.06 39.58 -3.82
C TYR A 108 38.44 38.59 -4.81
N ARG A 109 37.28 38.92 -5.40
CA ARG A 109 36.62 38.08 -6.40
C ARG A 109 37.29 38.12 -7.77
N TRP A 110 37.88 39.23 -8.17
CA TRP A 110 38.51 39.38 -9.48
C TRP A 110 39.97 38.95 -9.52
N VAL A 111 40.72 39.05 -8.43
CA VAL A 111 42.15 38.73 -8.39
C VAL A 111 42.42 37.49 -7.54
N LEU A 112 41.94 37.46 -6.29
CA LEU A 112 42.24 36.35 -5.39
C LEU A 112 41.50 35.06 -5.75
N ALA A 113 40.25 35.15 -6.23
CA ALA A 113 39.51 33.96 -6.63
C ALA A 113 40.12 33.24 -7.85
N PRO A 114 40.49 33.92 -8.97
CA PRO A 114 41.15 33.23 -10.08
C PRO A 114 42.57 32.80 -9.75
N VAL A 115 43.36 33.58 -9.00
CA VAL A 115 44.71 33.19 -8.61
C VAL A 115 44.66 32.01 -7.63
N GLY A 116 43.77 32.04 -6.64
CA GLY A 116 43.54 30.93 -5.72
C GLY A 116 43.07 29.67 -6.44
N ARG A 117 42.16 29.79 -7.42
CA ARG A 117 41.75 28.65 -8.25
C ARG A 117 42.87 28.14 -9.14
N ALA A 118 43.64 29.02 -9.78
CA ALA A 118 44.76 28.63 -10.64
C ALA A 118 45.84 27.91 -9.83
N VAL A 119 46.28 28.49 -8.71
CA VAL A 119 47.29 27.89 -7.82
C VAL A 119 46.77 26.59 -7.21
N ALA A 120 45.55 26.55 -6.69
CA ALA A 120 44.97 25.33 -6.14
C ALA A 120 44.81 24.24 -7.20
N THR A 121 44.38 24.59 -8.43
CA THR A 121 44.22 23.62 -9.52
C THR A 121 45.58 23.11 -9.99
N THR A 122 46.58 23.96 -10.14
CA THR A 122 47.94 23.56 -10.52
C THR A 122 48.57 22.69 -9.45
N LEU A 123 48.48 23.08 -8.18
CA LEU A 123 49.00 22.29 -7.05
C LEU A 123 48.26 20.94 -6.94
N HIS A 124 46.94 20.93 -7.13
CA HIS A 124 46.14 19.71 -7.12
C HIS A 124 46.45 18.81 -8.32
N TYR A 125 46.57 19.36 -9.53
CA TYR A 125 46.93 18.56 -10.71
C TYR A 125 48.36 18.02 -10.60
N LEU A 126 49.30 18.82 -10.10
CA LEU A 126 50.70 18.42 -10.02
C LEU A 126 51.02 17.48 -8.86
N LEU A 127 50.30 17.57 -7.73
CA LEU A 127 50.51 16.67 -6.59
C LEU A 127 49.46 15.56 -6.52
N VAL A 128 48.17 15.90 -6.62
CA VAL A 128 47.09 14.94 -6.36
C VAL A 128 46.90 13.98 -7.52
N VAL A 129 47.06 14.40 -8.79
CA VAL A 129 46.93 13.45 -9.91
C VAL A 129 48.04 12.38 -9.89
N PRO A 130 49.34 12.72 -9.78
CA PRO A 130 50.38 11.69 -9.70
C PRO A 130 50.34 10.93 -8.38
N ALA A 131 50.07 11.57 -7.24
CA ALA A 131 49.93 10.86 -5.96
C ALA A 131 48.74 9.89 -5.98
N ARG A 132 47.62 10.27 -6.61
CA ARG A 132 46.45 9.39 -6.75
C ARG A 132 46.65 8.30 -7.79
N TRP A 133 47.47 8.53 -8.83
CA TRP A 133 47.89 7.50 -9.76
C TRP A 133 48.80 6.48 -9.07
N ILE A 134 49.80 6.94 -8.30
CA ILE A 134 50.70 6.06 -7.52
C ILE A 134 49.90 5.30 -6.44
N TYR A 135 49.01 5.99 -5.72
CA TYR A 135 48.16 5.37 -4.72
C TYR A 135 47.18 4.36 -5.35
N ARG A 136 46.58 4.64 -6.51
CA ARG A 136 45.74 3.63 -7.18
C ARG A 136 46.57 2.51 -7.79
N ALA A 137 47.68 2.80 -8.43
CA ALA A 137 48.50 1.81 -9.11
C ALA A 137 49.20 0.87 -8.13
N LEU A 138 49.58 1.32 -6.93
CA LEU A 138 50.16 0.46 -5.90
C LEU A 138 49.15 -0.05 -4.89
N LEU A 139 48.25 0.80 -4.38
CA LEU A 139 47.35 0.39 -3.29
C LEU A 139 46.19 -0.50 -3.77
N THR A 140 45.81 -0.42 -5.05
CA THR A 140 44.79 -1.31 -5.61
C THR A 140 45.31 -2.74 -5.74
N PRO A 141 46.50 -3.03 -6.33
CA PRO A 141 47.04 -4.39 -6.35
C PRO A 141 47.43 -4.87 -4.95
N LEU A 142 47.96 -4.02 -4.07
CA LEU A 142 48.23 -4.40 -2.67
C LEU A 142 46.95 -4.74 -1.91
N GLY A 143 45.89 -3.95 -2.06
CA GLY A 143 44.59 -4.24 -1.46
C GLY A 143 44.00 -5.55 -1.97
N HIS A 144 44.05 -5.79 -3.29
CA HIS A 144 43.57 -7.05 -3.87
C HIS A 144 44.43 -8.25 -3.42
N ALA A 145 45.76 -8.09 -3.34
CA ALA A 145 46.66 -9.14 -2.87
C ALA A 145 46.39 -9.50 -1.41
N ILE A 146 46.25 -8.52 -0.53
CA ILE A 146 45.95 -8.74 0.89
C ILE A 146 44.58 -9.41 1.07
N VAL A 147 43.55 -8.93 0.37
CA VAL A 147 42.21 -9.54 0.43
C VAL A 147 42.23 -10.96 -0.14
N ALA A 148 42.95 -11.20 -1.22
CA ALA A 148 43.11 -12.54 -1.79
C ALA A 148 43.79 -13.49 -0.79
N VAL A 149 44.89 -13.07 -0.17
CA VAL A 149 45.62 -13.86 0.84
C VAL A 149 44.74 -14.12 2.05
N LEU A 150 44.03 -13.12 2.56
CA LEU A 150 43.16 -13.27 3.72
C LEU A 150 41.97 -14.19 3.42
N LYS A 151 41.41 -14.12 2.21
CA LYS A 151 40.34 -15.03 1.76
C LYS A 151 40.84 -16.46 1.61
N TRP A 152 42.05 -16.65 1.08
CA TRP A 152 42.70 -17.96 0.99
C TRP A 152 42.96 -18.57 2.37
N ILE A 153 43.47 -17.76 3.32
CA ILE A 153 43.69 -18.18 4.71
C ILE A 153 42.37 -18.52 5.40
N GLY A 154 41.34 -17.68 5.26
CA GLY A 154 40.02 -17.95 5.81
C GLY A 154 39.41 -19.23 5.25
N TRP A 155 39.54 -19.45 3.94
CA TRP A 155 39.10 -20.70 3.30
C TRP A 155 39.89 -21.91 3.80
N LEU A 156 41.20 -21.78 3.98
CA LEU A 156 42.04 -22.86 4.50
C LEU A 156 41.71 -23.18 5.96
N LEU A 157 41.50 -22.17 6.82
CA LEU A 157 41.04 -22.37 8.20
C LEU A 157 39.66 -23.02 8.25
N ASP A 158 38.74 -22.60 7.37
CA ASP A 158 37.41 -23.20 7.30
C ASP A 158 37.47 -24.67 6.88
N LEU A 159 38.31 -24.99 5.88
CA LEU A 159 38.47 -26.35 5.39
C LEU A 159 39.21 -27.25 6.38
N VAL A 160 40.28 -26.75 7.02
CA VAL A 160 41.17 -27.54 7.87
C VAL A 160 40.69 -27.62 9.31
N LEU A 161 39.97 -26.61 9.81
CA LEU A 161 39.56 -26.53 11.20
C LEU A 161 38.04 -26.65 11.37
N LEU A 162 37.28 -25.74 10.75
CA LEU A 162 35.83 -25.65 10.99
C LEU A 162 35.08 -26.86 10.44
N LYS A 163 35.31 -27.23 9.18
CA LYS A 163 34.66 -28.38 8.55
C LYS A 163 34.92 -29.71 9.25
N PRO A 164 36.17 -30.13 9.52
CA PRO A 164 36.41 -31.39 10.21
C PRO A 164 35.95 -31.34 11.66
N LEU A 165 36.04 -30.21 12.36
CA LEU A 165 35.54 -30.08 13.72
C LEU A 165 34.01 -30.16 13.78
N VAL A 166 33.31 -29.47 12.88
CA VAL A 166 31.84 -29.52 12.79
C VAL A 166 31.40 -30.90 12.31
N TRP A 167 32.09 -31.50 11.34
CA TRP A 167 31.79 -32.86 10.91
C TRP A 167 31.99 -33.85 12.05
N LEU A 168 33.09 -33.74 12.81
CA LEU A 168 33.35 -34.59 13.97
C LEU A 168 32.30 -34.39 15.06
N LEU A 169 31.94 -33.14 15.38
CA LEU A 169 30.89 -32.83 16.35
C LEU A 169 29.53 -33.38 15.90
N ASN A 170 29.20 -33.20 14.62
CA ASN A 170 27.94 -33.66 14.05
C ASN A 170 27.89 -35.20 14.02
N VAL A 171 28.96 -35.86 13.59
CA VAL A 171 29.07 -37.33 13.60
C VAL A 171 29.03 -37.87 15.03
N LEU A 172 29.76 -37.25 15.96
CA LEU A 172 29.87 -37.72 17.34
C LEU A 172 28.62 -37.42 18.17
N VAL A 173 27.88 -36.36 17.87
CA VAL A 173 26.69 -35.95 18.66
C VAL A 173 25.40 -36.28 17.92
N VAL A 174 25.28 -35.90 16.65
CA VAL A 174 24.02 -36.01 15.90
C VAL A 174 23.76 -37.44 15.48
N ILE A 175 24.76 -38.24 15.08
CA ILE A 175 24.50 -39.66 14.78
C ILE A 175 23.95 -40.39 16.00
N PRO A 176 24.58 -40.35 17.20
CA PRO A 176 24.01 -41.01 18.38
C PRO A 176 22.70 -40.37 18.83
N ALA A 177 22.54 -39.04 18.72
CA ALA A 177 21.27 -38.40 19.06
C ALA A 177 20.12 -38.81 18.12
N VAL A 178 20.38 -38.93 16.81
CA VAL A 178 19.40 -39.38 15.81
C VAL A 178 19.11 -40.87 16.00
N TRP A 179 20.12 -41.67 16.32
CA TRP A 179 19.92 -43.08 16.67
C TRP A 179 19.03 -43.21 17.91
N LEU A 180 19.31 -42.43 18.96
CA LEU A 180 18.49 -42.38 20.17
C LEU A 180 17.07 -41.92 19.86
N TRP A 181 16.90 -40.88 19.03
CA TRP A 181 15.58 -40.39 18.64
C TRP A 181 14.80 -41.44 17.81
N LYS A 182 15.45 -42.10 16.86
CA LYS A 182 14.82 -43.06 15.96
C LYS A 182 14.53 -44.41 16.62
N TYR A 183 15.39 -44.87 17.52
CA TYR A 183 15.20 -46.15 18.21
C TYR A 183 14.46 -46.03 19.54
N VAL A 184 14.61 -44.92 20.27
CA VAL A 184 13.98 -44.74 21.59
C VAL A 184 12.71 -43.89 21.51
N LEU A 185 12.70 -42.80 20.74
CA LEU A 185 11.53 -41.89 20.69
C LEU A 185 10.50 -42.26 19.62
N TYR A 186 10.94 -42.69 18.44
CA TYR A 186 10.03 -43.04 17.34
C TYR A 186 9.05 -44.18 17.69
N PRO A 187 9.48 -45.32 18.28
CA PRO A 187 8.53 -46.36 18.67
C PRO A 187 7.43 -45.87 19.62
N PRO A 188 7.71 -45.25 20.79
CA PRO A 188 6.64 -44.80 21.68
C PRO A 188 5.74 -43.75 21.03
N LEU A 189 6.26 -42.87 20.17
CA LEU A 189 5.45 -41.88 19.47
C LEU A 189 4.44 -42.54 18.50
N VAL A 190 4.87 -43.58 17.78
CA VAL A 190 4.01 -44.37 16.89
C VAL A 190 2.97 -45.16 17.70
N TRP A 191 3.36 -45.74 18.84
CA TRP A 191 2.44 -46.46 19.72
C TRP A 191 1.39 -45.53 20.34
N ILE A 192 1.78 -44.33 20.78
CA ILE A 192 0.87 -43.29 21.28
C ILE A 192 -0.09 -42.84 20.16
N GLY A 193 0.42 -42.59 18.95
CA GLY A 193 -0.41 -42.21 17.81
C GLY A 193 -1.42 -43.30 17.41
N LYS A 194 -1.02 -44.57 17.45
CA LYS A 194 -1.95 -45.70 17.25
C LYS A 194 -2.97 -45.81 18.36
N GLY A 195 -2.56 -45.60 19.62
CA GLY A 195 -3.45 -45.57 20.78
C GLY A 195 -4.52 -44.48 20.66
N PHE A 196 -4.12 -43.26 20.34
CA PHE A 196 -5.05 -42.13 20.14
C PHE A 196 -6.04 -42.38 18.99
N ARG A 197 -5.57 -42.97 17.89
CA ARG A 197 -6.41 -43.31 16.74
C ARG A 197 -7.35 -44.49 17.01
N ALA A 198 -6.98 -45.39 17.93
CA ALA A 198 -7.86 -46.44 18.41
C ALA A 198 -8.94 -45.84 19.33
N LEU A 199 -8.56 -44.94 20.25
CA LEU A 199 -9.49 -44.23 21.12
C LEU A 199 -10.51 -43.40 20.31
N GLY A 200 -10.03 -42.63 19.33
CA GLY A 200 -10.88 -41.83 18.45
C GLY A 200 -11.85 -42.68 17.63
N ARG A 201 -11.42 -43.87 17.16
CA ARG A 201 -12.32 -44.81 16.48
C ARG A 201 -13.34 -45.43 17.42
N GLY A 202 -12.96 -45.76 18.66
CA GLY A 202 -13.89 -46.26 19.67
C GLY A 202 -14.99 -45.25 19.99
N ILE A 203 -14.60 -43.98 20.18
CA ILE A 203 -15.54 -42.88 20.45
C ILE A 203 -16.45 -42.63 19.24
N ALA A 204 -15.88 -42.59 18.02
CA ALA A 204 -16.66 -42.40 16.80
C ALA A 204 -17.62 -43.57 16.52
N TRP A 205 -17.21 -44.80 16.84
CA TRP A 205 -18.08 -45.97 16.73
C TRP A 205 -19.23 -45.88 17.72
N MET A 206 -18.93 -45.56 18.99
CA MET A 206 -19.94 -45.40 20.03
C MET A 206 -20.93 -44.27 19.71
N TRP A 207 -20.46 -43.14 19.17
CA TRP A 207 -21.31 -42.05 18.71
C TRP A 207 -22.21 -42.44 17.53
N ASN A 208 -21.66 -43.14 16.53
CA ASN A 208 -22.46 -43.60 15.38
C ASN A 208 -23.52 -44.62 15.79
N VAL A 209 -23.19 -45.55 16.68
CA VAL A 209 -24.14 -46.56 17.16
C VAL A 209 -25.21 -45.92 18.05
N LEU A 210 -24.81 -45.03 18.97
CA LEU A 210 -25.73 -44.49 19.98
C LEU A 210 -26.56 -43.29 19.49
N VAL A 211 -26.05 -42.48 18.57
CA VAL A 211 -26.72 -41.25 18.13
C VAL A 211 -27.22 -41.37 16.70
N VAL A 212 -26.34 -41.74 15.78
CA VAL A 212 -26.66 -41.71 14.33
C VAL A 212 -27.62 -42.83 13.95
N THR A 213 -27.44 -44.01 14.51
CA THR A 213 -28.28 -45.18 14.22
C THR A 213 -29.73 -44.97 14.68
N PRO A 214 -30.02 -44.61 15.95
CA PRO A 214 -31.41 -44.35 16.38
C PRO A 214 -32.02 -43.13 15.69
N TRP A 215 -31.25 -42.07 15.43
CA TRP A 215 -31.75 -40.92 14.66
C TRP A 215 -32.08 -41.30 13.22
N GLY A 216 -31.29 -42.18 12.60
CA GLY A 216 -31.54 -42.72 11.27
C GLY A 216 -32.84 -43.53 11.21
N TYR A 217 -33.13 -44.32 12.25
CA TYR A 217 -34.42 -45.02 12.38
C TYR A 217 -35.58 -44.05 12.61
N ALA A 218 -35.42 -43.06 13.49
CA ALA A 218 -36.44 -42.04 13.76
C ALA A 218 -36.78 -41.23 12.51
N ALA A 219 -35.78 -40.80 11.73
CA ALA A 219 -35.96 -40.07 10.48
C ALA A 219 -36.64 -40.92 9.40
N ARG A 220 -36.28 -42.21 9.31
CA ARG A 220 -36.96 -43.16 8.40
C ARG A 220 -38.41 -43.36 8.79
N PHE A 221 -38.68 -43.53 10.09
CA PHE A 221 -40.02 -43.72 10.61
C PHE A 221 -40.88 -42.49 10.36
N LEU A 222 -40.37 -41.29 10.65
CA LEU A 222 -41.05 -40.02 10.42
C LEU A 222 -41.36 -39.78 8.94
N LYS A 223 -40.42 -40.11 8.05
CA LYS A 223 -40.64 -40.03 6.60
C LYS A 223 -41.71 -41.00 6.12
N TRP A 224 -41.76 -42.20 6.69
CA TRP A 224 -42.78 -43.19 6.38
C TRP A 224 -44.16 -42.73 6.87
N THR A 225 -44.26 -42.26 8.12
CA THR A 225 -45.51 -41.72 8.66
C THR A 225 -46.01 -40.54 7.85
N TRP A 226 -45.14 -39.58 7.51
CA TRP A 226 -45.51 -38.44 6.67
C TRP A 226 -46.05 -38.86 5.30
N ARG A 227 -45.39 -39.84 4.64
CA ARG A 227 -45.88 -40.36 3.36
C ARG A 227 -47.22 -41.06 3.49
N VAL A 228 -47.39 -41.91 4.49
CA VAL A 228 -48.63 -42.67 4.67
C VAL A 228 -49.79 -41.76 5.06
N PHE A 229 -49.59 -40.82 6.00
CA PHE A 229 -50.65 -39.96 6.52
C PHE A 229 -50.94 -38.73 5.66
N VAL A 230 -49.96 -38.16 4.96
CA VAL A 230 -50.18 -36.91 4.20
C VAL A 230 -50.28 -37.20 2.72
N ALA A 231 -49.35 -37.97 2.16
CA ALA A 231 -49.34 -38.20 0.72
C ALA A 231 -50.47 -39.13 0.26
N THR A 232 -50.85 -40.15 1.05
CA THR A 232 -51.93 -41.08 0.67
C THR A 232 -53.30 -40.40 0.59
N PRO A 233 -53.78 -39.66 1.63
CA PRO A 233 -55.08 -38.99 1.52
C PRO A 233 -55.03 -37.80 0.55
N CYS A 234 -53.92 -37.07 0.48
CA CYS A 234 -53.81 -35.93 -0.43
C CYS A 234 -53.77 -36.37 -1.91
N SER A 235 -53.12 -37.50 -2.22
CA SER A 235 -53.13 -38.11 -3.55
C SER A 235 -54.52 -38.63 -3.93
N TRP A 236 -55.25 -39.21 -2.97
CA TRP A 236 -56.63 -39.63 -3.16
C TRP A 236 -57.55 -38.43 -3.44
N LEU A 237 -57.39 -37.33 -2.69
CA LEU A 237 -58.16 -36.10 -2.88
C LEU A 237 -57.87 -35.44 -4.24
N TRP A 238 -56.61 -35.41 -4.67
CA TRP A 238 -56.21 -34.89 -5.97
C TRP A 238 -56.83 -35.69 -7.12
N ARG A 239 -56.78 -37.02 -7.03
CA ARG A 239 -57.32 -37.91 -8.06
C ARG A 239 -58.85 -37.91 -8.13
N ASN A 240 -59.53 -37.86 -7.00
CA ASN A 240 -61.00 -37.97 -6.95
C ASN A 240 -61.72 -36.63 -7.09
N VAL A 241 -61.12 -35.50 -6.69
CA VAL A 241 -61.82 -34.21 -6.63
C VAL A 241 -61.21 -33.16 -7.55
N LEU A 242 -59.89 -32.95 -7.52
CA LEU A 242 -59.27 -31.90 -8.33
C LEU A 242 -59.13 -32.27 -9.81
N SER A 243 -58.85 -33.53 -10.13
CA SER A 243 -58.82 -34.03 -11.52
C SER A 243 -60.14 -33.84 -12.28
N PRO A 244 -61.33 -34.23 -11.74
CA PRO A 244 -62.59 -34.00 -12.44
C PRO A 244 -62.94 -32.51 -12.53
N VAL A 245 -62.69 -31.73 -11.47
CA VAL A 245 -62.96 -30.28 -11.48
C VAL A 245 -62.05 -29.55 -12.48
N GLY A 246 -60.77 -29.89 -12.56
CA GLY A 246 -59.84 -29.30 -13.53
C GLY A 246 -60.22 -29.61 -14.98
N ARG A 247 -60.75 -30.80 -15.26
CA ARG A 247 -61.29 -31.14 -16.60
C ARG A 247 -62.58 -30.38 -16.90
N ALA A 248 -63.48 -30.23 -15.93
CA ALA A 248 -64.70 -29.45 -16.11
C ALA A 248 -64.38 -27.96 -16.38
N VAL A 249 -63.50 -27.36 -15.59
CA VAL A 249 -63.06 -25.97 -15.78
C VAL A 249 -62.31 -25.80 -17.10
N GLY A 250 -61.41 -26.73 -17.45
CA GLY A 250 -60.70 -26.69 -18.73
C GLY A 250 -61.62 -26.80 -19.95
N ALA A 251 -62.67 -27.62 -19.87
CA ALA A 251 -63.68 -27.72 -20.92
C ALA A 251 -64.44 -26.40 -21.09
N VAL A 252 -64.88 -25.79 -19.97
CA VAL A 252 -65.58 -24.49 -20.00
C VAL A 252 -64.68 -23.39 -20.55
N LEU A 253 -63.42 -23.31 -20.11
CA LEU A 253 -62.47 -22.31 -20.63
C LEU A 253 -62.17 -22.51 -22.13
N ASN A 254 -62.12 -23.74 -22.62
CA ASN A 254 -61.94 -24.00 -24.05
C ASN A 254 -63.16 -23.53 -24.87
N VAL A 255 -64.37 -23.72 -24.36
CA VAL A 255 -65.60 -23.23 -25.03
C VAL A 255 -65.66 -21.70 -24.99
N VAL A 256 -65.44 -21.09 -23.81
CA VAL A 256 -65.58 -19.65 -23.61
C VAL A 256 -64.46 -18.85 -24.27
N VAL A 257 -63.21 -19.30 -24.17
CA VAL A 257 -62.04 -18.55 -24.63
C VAL A 257 -61.46 -19.15 -25.91
N GLY A 258 -61.46 -20.48 -26.03
CA GLY A 258 -60.83 -21.18 -27.15
C GLY A 258 -61.54 -20.98 -28.48
N ILE A 259 -62.86 -20.77 -28.49
CA ILE A 259 -63.63 -20.48 -29.71
C ILE A 259 -63.40 -19.04 -30.22
N PRO A 260 -63.59 -17.97 -29.41
CA PRO A 260 -63.37 -16.61 -29.89
C PRO A 260 -61.90 -16.32 -30.18
N TYR A 261 -60.97 -16.87 -29.39
CA TYR A 261 -59.53 -16.67 -29.63
C TYR A 261 -59.09 -17.27 -30.97
N ARG A 262 -59.65 -18.42 -31.37
CA ARG A 262 -59.36 -19.03 -32.68
C ARG A 262 -59.86 -18.15 -33.82
N ALA A 263 -61.04 -17.56 -33.69
CA ALA A 263 -61.58 -16.62 -34.67
C ALA A 263 -60.71 -15.36 -34.82
N VAL A 264 -60.29 -14.75 -33.70
CA VAL A 264 -59.40 -13.58 -33.71
C VAL A 264 -58.04 -13.91 -34.33
N ARG A 265 -57.48 -15.08 -34.03
CA ARG A 265 -56.20 -15.51 -34.59
C ARG A 265 -56.28 -15.76 -36.10
N GLN A 266 -57.41 -16.25 -36.60
CA GLN A 266 -57.66 -16.41 -38.03
C GLN A 266 -57.77 -15.03 -38.71
N ALA A 267 -58.57 -14.11 -38.16
CA ALA A 267 -58.70 -12.76 -38.69
C ALA A 267 -57.36 -12.00 -38.75
N LEU A 268 -56.51 -12.12 -37.72
CA LEU A 268 -55.18 -11.51 -37.71
C LEU A 268 -54.25 -12.10 -38.77
N ARG A 269 -54.37 -13.40 -39.10
CA ARG A 269 -53.62 -14.00 -40.20
C ARG A 269 -54.07 -13.44 -41.54
N ASP A 270 -55.36 -13.27 -41.76
CA ASP A 270 -55.91 -12.76 -43.01
C ASP A 270 -55.54 -11.29 -43.25
N VAL A 271 -55.57 -10.47 -42.19
CA VAL A 271 -55.07 -9.08 -42.24
C VAL A 271 -53.58 -9.04 -42.55
N ARG A 272 -52.79 -9.90 -41.91
CA ARG A 272 -51.34 -9.97 -42.17
C ARG A 272 -51.02 -10.40 -43.60
N LEU A 273 -51.78 -11.34 -44.15
CA LEU A 273 -51.63 -11.77 -45.54
C LEU A 273 -52.06 -10.69 -46.53
N SER A 274 -53.09 -9.91 -46.20
CA SER A 274 -53.56 -8.78 -47.01
C SER A 274 -52.53 -7.64 -47.04
N LEU A 275 -51.98 -7.25 -45.88
CA LEU A 275 -50.90 -6.26 -45.79
C LEU A 275 -49.65 -6.70 -46.57
N ARG A 276 -49.27 -7.98 -46.46
CA ARG A 276 -48.10 -8.50 -47.18
C ARG A 276 -48.29 -8.51 -48.70
N ARG A 277 -49.52 -8.69 -49.19
CA ARG A 277 -49.86 -8.55 -50.61
C ARG A 277 -49.77 -7.10 -51.06
N MET A 278 -50.30 -6.16 -50.26
CA MET A 278 -50.27 -4.73 -50.57
C MET A 278 -48.85 -4.17 -50.65
N PHE A 279 -47.96 -4.56 -49.71
CA PHE A 279 -46.57 -4.09 -49.67
C PHE A 279 -45.63 -4.72 -50.72
N ARG A 280 -46.07 -5.74 -51.47
CA ARG A 280 -45.23 -6.40 -52.49
C ARG A 280 -45.69 -6.08 -53.92
N GLY A 281 -46.77 -5.32 -54.08
CA GLY A 281 -47.36 -4.98 -55.37
C GLY A 281 -47.20 -3.51 -55.79
N VAL A 282 -46.39 -2.72 -55.07
CA VAL A 282 -46.01 -1.34 -55.41
C VAL A 282 -44.49 -1.32 -55.56
#